data_AF-A0A914XV98-F1
#
_entry.id   AF-A0A914XV98-F1
#
_cell.length_a   1.000
_cell.length_b   1.000
_cell.length_c   1.000
_cell.angle_alpha   90.00
_cell.angle_beta   90.00
_cell.angle_gamma   90.00
#
_symmetry.space_group_name_H-M   'P 1'
#
loop_
_entity.id
_entity.type
_entity.pdbx_description
1 polymer ?
#
loop_
_entity_poly.entity_id
_entity_poly.type
_entity_poly.pdbx_seq_one_letter_code
_entity_poly.pdbx_strand_id
1 'polypeptide(L)' 'MGFGLVEAEDMPDIATDSTPIAFGDFARGYLIVDRIGIRILRDPYSAKPYVLFYTTKRVGGGVQDFDAIKLLKLAA' A
#
# COMPACT_ATOMS: atom_id res chain seq x y z
N MET A 1 -23.40 0.26 -12.64
CA MET A 1 -22.88 0.47 -11.27
C MET A 1 -22.31 1.88 -11.21
N GLY A 2 -22.64 2.67 -10.18
CA GLY A 2 -22.25 4.10 -10.07
C GLY A 2 -21.15 4.35 -9.04
N PHE A 3 -20.32 3.35 -8.77
CA PHE A 3 -19.23 3.44 -7.80
C PHE A 3 -17.97 4.02 -8.43
N GLY A 4 -17.12 4.65 -7.61
CA GLY A 4 -15.80 5.12 -8.06
C GLY A 4 -14.92 3.95 -8.49
N LEU A 5 -14.08 4.20 -9.50
CA LEU A 5 -13.05 3.27 -9.97
C LEU A 5 -11.69 3.83 -9.58
N VAL A 6 -10.81 2.96 -9.10
CA VAL A 6 -9.40 3.27 -8.87
C VAL A 6 -8.59 2.24 -9.63
N GLU A 7 -7.69 2.72 -10.48
CA GLU A 7 -6.69 1.89 -11.15
C GLU A 7 -5.50 1.71 -10.19
N ALA A 8 -5.19 0.46 -9.86
CA ALA A 8 -4.11 0.10 -8.96
C ALA A 8 -3.23 -0.95 -9.61
N GLU A 9 -2.13 -0.52 -10.23
CA GLU A 9 -1.17 -1.36 -10.97
C GLU A 9 -0.52 -2.45 -10.10
N ASP A 10 -0.53 -2.28 -8.78
CA ASP A 10 0.00 -3.28 -7.84
C ASP A 10 -0.98 -4.46 -7.61
N MET A 11 -2.22 -4.36 -8.07
CA MET A 11 -3.15 -5.51 -8.07
C MET A 11 -2.69 -6.55 -9.09
N PRO A 12 -2.85 -7.86 -8.81
CA PRO A 12 -2.41 -8.89 -9.73
C PRO A 12 -3.20 -8.84 -11.04
N ASP A 13 -2.53 -9.13 -12.15
CA ASP A 13 -3.16 -9.33 -13.45
C ASP A 13 -4.12 -10.53 -13.44
N ILE A 14 -4.97 -10.60 -14.47
CA ILE A 14 -5.89 -11.71 -14.71
C ILE A 14 -5.10 -13.01 -14.97
N ALA A 15 -5.12 -13.91 -14.00
CA ALA A 15 -4.56 -15.26 -14.09
C ALA A 15 -5.38 -16.28 -13.29
N THR A 16 -5.10 -17.58 -13.47
CA THR A 16 -5.72 -18.65 -12.66
C THR A 16 -5.45 -18.43 -11.18
N ASP A 17 -6.49 -18.56 -10.35
CA ASP A 17 -6.48 -18.36 -8.90
C ASP A 17 -6.12 -16.95 -8.41
N SER A 18 -5.97 -15.98 -9.31
CA SER A 18 -5.73 -14.57 -8.98
C SER A 18 -6.97 -13.86 -8.46
N THR A 19 -6.77 -12.73 -7.77
CA THR A 19 -7.85 -11.83 -7.33
C THR A 19 -7.63 -10.42 -7.88
N PRO A 20 -7.84 -10.20 -9.20
CA PRO A 20 -7.47 -8.95 -9.86
C PRO A 20 -8.40 -7.78 -9.53
N ILE A 21 -9.63 -8.06 -9.07
CA ILE A 21 -10.63 -7.04 -8.75
C ILE A 21 -10.98 -7.11 -7.27
N ALA A 22 -10.90 -5.98 -6.60
CA ALA A 22 -11.38 -5.77 -5.24
C ALA A 22 -12.49 -4.72 -5.25
N PHE A 23 -13.57 -4.96 -4.51
CA PHE A 23 -14.71 -4.06 -4.40
C PHE A 23 -15.17 -3.95 -2.95
N GLY A 24 -15.39 -2.72 -2.48
CA GLY A 24 -15.81 -2.49 -1.11
C GLY A 24 -15.54 -1.07 -0.62
N ASP A 25 -15.83 -0.85 0.66
CA ASP A 25 -15.50 0.38 1.37
C ASP A 25 -14.11 0.22 2.02
N PHE A 26 -13.07 0.69 1.32
CA PHE A 26 -11.69 0.63 1.81
C PHE A 26 -11.41 1.59 2.96
N ALA A 27 -12.18 2.67 3.11
CA ALA A 27 -12.00 3.61 4.22
C ALA A 27 -12.41 2.97 5.55
N ARG A 28 -13.43 2.11 5.51
CA ARG A 28 -13.83 1.27 6.65
C ARG A 28 -13.01 -0.03 6.73
N GLY A 29 -12.65 -0.61 5.60
CA GLY A 29 -12.02 -1.92 5.52
C GLY A 29 -10.53 -1.94 5.85
N TYR A 30 -9.77 -0.89 5.54
CA TYR A 30 -8.32 -0.89 5.65
C TYR A 30 -7.79 0.35 6.36
N LEU A 31 -7.08 0.14 7.48
CA LEU A 31 -6.48 1.21 8.26
C LEU A 31 -5.00 1.35 7.90
N ILE A 32 -4.61 2.54 7.44
CA ILE A 32 -3.20 2.91 7.27
C ILE A 32 -2.77 3.75 8.47
N VAL A 33 -1.70 3.31 9.14
CA VAL A 33 -1.11 4.00 10.29
C VAL A 33 0.23 4.58 9.90
N ASP A 34 0.36 5.90 9.99
CA ASP A 34 1.63 6.63 9.86
C ASP A 34 2.07 7.08 11.26
N ARG A 35 3.27 6.67 11.70
CA ARG A 35 3.73 6.95 13.07
C ARG A 35 4.21 8.40 13.20
N ILE A 36 5.16 8.75 12.34
CA ILE A 36 5.81 10.06 12.23
C ILE A 36 6.16 10.15 10.75
N GLY A 37 5.86 11.29 10.14
CA GLY A 37 6.16 11.55 8.72
C GLY A 37 7.64 11.37 8.37
N ILE A 38 8.01 11.78 7.16
CA ILE A 38 9.34 11.49 6.62
C ILE A 38 10.44 12.18 7.45
N ARG A 39 11.47 11.41 7.83
CA ARG A 39 12.67 11.91 8.51
C ARG A 39 13.87 11.80 7.60
N ILE A 40 14.66 12.87 7.52
CA ILE A 40 15.86 12.93 6.68
C ILE A 40 17.08 13.17 7.58
N LEU A 41 18.10 12.32 7.42
CA LEU A 41 19.42 12.50 7.99
C LEU A 41 20.43 12.75 6.87
N ARG A 42 21.12 13.89 6.93
CA ARG A 42 22.30 14.14 6.11
C ARG A 42 23.54 13.64 6.86
N ASP A 43 24.27 12.72 6.27
CA ASP A 43 25.48 12.13 6.85
C ASP A 43 26.71 12.43 5.97
N PRO A 44 27.52 13.45 6.34
CA PRO A 44 28.76 13.79 5.64
C PRO A 44 29.97 12.97 6.14
N TYR A 45 29.79 12.02 7.06
CA TYR A 45 30.90 11.39 7.77
C TYR A 45 31.16 9.95 7.31
N SER A 46 30.12 9.17 7.01
CA SER A 46 30.26 7.73 6.76
C SER A 46 30.94 7.37 5.43
N ALA A 47 30.75 8.15 4.36
CA ALA A 47 31.40 7.89 3.07
C ALA A 47 31.96 9.16 2.42
N LYS A 48 33.17 9.55 2.81
CA LYS A 48 33.90 10.67 2.19
C LYS A 48 34.26 10.32 0.73
N PRO A 49 34.14 11.22 -0.26
CA PRO A 49 33.81 12.66 -0.19
C PRO A 49 32.31 12.99 -0.32
N TYR A 50 31.41 12.01 -0.19
CA TYR A 50 29.98 12.17 -0.43
C TYR A 50 29.19 12.50 0.84
N VAL A 51 28.02 13.12 0.65
CA VAL A 51 27.01 13.28 1.71
C VAL A 51 25.89 12.29 1.44
N LEU A 52 25.68 11.35 2.36
CA LEU A 52 24.56 10.43 2.26
C LEU A 52 23.28 11.09 2.78
N PHE A 53 22.18 10.88 2.05
CA PHE A 53 20.85 11.23 2.51
C PHE A 53 20.13 9.96 2.93
N TYR A 54 20.07 9.72 4.24
CA TYR A 54 19.33 8.60 4.80
C TYR A 54 17.93 9.06 5.20
N THR A 55 16.94 8.63 4.41
CA THR A 55 15.55 8.99 4.60
C THR A 55 14.78 7.80 5.15
N THR A 56 14.02 8.00 6.22
CA THR A 56 13.20 6.96 6.84
C THR A 56 11.76 7.41 6.99
N LYS A 57 10.83 6.48 6.74
CA LYS A 57 9.41 6.62 7.05
C LYS A 57 8.92 5.31 7.65
N ARG A 58 8.07 5.39 8.68
CA ARG A 58 7.46 4.20 9.30
C ARG A 58 5.96 4.26 9.11
N VAL A 59 5.48 3.45 8.17
CA VAL A 59 4.05 3.25 7.88
C VAL A 59 3.73 1.78 8.12
N GLY A 60 2.52 1.50 8.56
CA GLY A 60 1.95 0.17 8.59
C GLY A 60 0.49 0.23 8.18
N GLY A 61 -0.15 -0.92 8.06
CA GLY A 61 -1.58 -0.98 7.82
C GLY A 61 -2.11 -2.39 7.92
N GLY A 62 -3.43 -2.50 7.96
CA GLY A 62 -4.11 -3.77 8.06
C GLY A 62 -5.61 -3.65 7.85
N VAL A 63 -6.24 -4.80 7.60
CA VAL A 63 -7.69 -4.91 7.47
C VAL A 63 -8.32 -4.73 8.85
N GLN A 64 -9.24 -3.78 8.97
CA GLN A 64 -9.99 -3.51 10.20
C GLN A 64 -11.36 -4.19 10.17
N ASP A 65 -12.01 -4.22 9.01
CA ASP A 65 -13.30 -4.85 8.78
C ASP A 65 -13.22 -5.82 7.59
N PHE A 66 -13.32 -7.12 7.89
CA PHE A 66 -13.22 -8.19 6.89
C PHE A 66 -14.47 -8.31 6.01
N ASP A 67 -15.58 -7.68 6.38
CA ASP A 67 -16.80 -7.66 5.59
C ASP A 67 -16.88 -6.48 4.63
N ALA A 68 -16.07 -5.44 4.86
CA ALA A 68 -16.08 -4.22 4.06
C ALA A 68 -15.49 -4.37 2.65
N ILE A 69 -14.63 -5.37 2.40
CA ILE A 69 -13.94 -5.58 1.11
C ILE A 69 -14.18 -7.01 0.63
N LYS A 70 -14.58 -7.17 -0.65
CA LYS A 70 -14.74 -8.46 -1.31
C LYS A 70 -13.83 -8.53 -2.55
N LEU A 71 -13.31 -9.72 -2.80
CA LEU A 71 -12.37 -10.00 -3.90
C LEU A 71 -13.05 -10.88 -4.94
N LEU A 72 -12.83 -10.56 -6.22
CA LEU A 72 -13.21 -11.44 -7.32
C LEU A 72 -12.07 -12.42 -7.57
N LYS A 73 -12.27 -13.68 -7.18
CA LYS A 73 -11.34 -14.75 -7.52
C LYS A 73 -11.64 -15.26 -8.93
N LEU A 74 -10.63 -15.30 -9.78
CA LEU A 74 -10.71 -15.98 -11.07
C LEU A 74 -10.38 -17.47 -10.87
N ALA A 75 -11.43 -18.28 -10.83
CA ALA A 75 -11.31 -19.74 -10.84
C ALA A 75 -11.35 -20.24 -12.30
N ALA A 76 -10.64 -21.33 -12.55
CA ALA A 76 -10.72 -22.07 -13.82
C ALA A 76 -12.09 -22.75 -13.98
#